data_AF-E0WFD6-F1
#
_entry.id   AF-E0WFD6-F1
#
_cell.length_a   1.000
_cell.length_b   1.000
_cell.length_c   1.000
_cell.angle_alpha   90.00
_cell.angle_beta   90.00
_cell.angle_gamma   90.00
#
_symmetry.space_group_name_H-M   'P 1'
#
loop_
_entity.id
_entity.type
_entity.pdbx_description
1 polymer ?
#
loop_
_entity_poly.entity_id
_entity_poly.type
_entity_poly.pdbx_seq_one_letter_code
_entity_poly.pdbx_strand_id
1 'polypeptide(L)' 'MGPKTPVPEGDLFRQPLREQINLKHPLVRLADLIDWDRLGSL' A
#
# COMPACT_ATOMS: atom_id res chain seq x y z
N MET A 1 -6.91 31.64 -16.95
CA MET A 1 -6.62 30.22 -16.71
C MET A 1 -7.89 29.58 -16.20
N GLY A 2 -8.61 28.85 -17.05
CA GLY A 2 -9.87 28.22 -16.66
C GLY A 2 -9.65 27.06 -15.69
N PRO A 3 -10.65 26.71 -14.86
CA PRO A 3 -10.54 25.59 -13.93
C PRO A 3 -10.22 24.31 -14.71
N LYS A 4 -9.15 23.60 -14.33
CA LYS A 4 -8.85 22.28 -14.86
C LYS A 4 -9.94 21.32 -14.40
N THR A 5 -10.57 20.63 -15.35
CA THR A 5 -11.49 19.53 -15.09
C THR A 5 -10.78 18.49 -14.22
N PRO A 6 -11.36 18.05 -13.09
CA PRO A 6 -10.79 16.98 -12.29
C PRO A 6 -10.68 15.73 -13.16
N VAL A 7 -9.46 15.25 -13.40
CA VAL A 7 -9.26 13.94 -14.00
C VAL A 7 -9.63 12.93 -12.92
N PRO A 8 -10.53 11.96 -13.18
CA PRO A 8 -10.79 10.90 -12.22
C PRO A 8 -9.47 10.17 -11.97
N GLU A 9 -9.00 10.22 -10.73
CA GLU A 9 -7.82 9.47 -10.31
C GLU A 9 -8.15 7.99 -10.52
N GLY A 10 -7.59 7.39 -11.57
CA GLY A 10 -7.82 5.99 -11.89
C GLY A 10 -7.44 5.12 -10.70
N ASP A 11 -8.20 4.06 -10.46
CA ASP A 11 -8.07 3.14 -9.32
C ASP A 11 -6.59 2.91 -8.93
N LEU A 12 -6.14 3.60 -7.87
CA LEU A 12 -4.73 3.76 -7.49
C LEU A 12 -4.06 2.41 -7.18
N PHE A 13 -4.86 1.41 -6.84
CA PHE A 13 -4.42 0.12 -6.33
C PHE A 13 -4.90 -1.04 -7.22
N ARG A 14 -4.82 -0.86 -8.54
CA ARG A 14 -5.18 -1.91 -9.52
C ARG A 14 -4.32 -3.17 -9.44
N GLN A 15 -3.08 -3.05 -8.97
CA GLN A 15 -2.18 -4.18 -8.81
C GLN A 15 -2.04 -4.55 -7.33
N PRO A 16 -1.79 -5.82 -6.99
CA PRO A 16 -1.51 -6.23 -5.63
C PRO A 16 -0.46 -5.34 -4.98
N LEU A 17 -0.69 -4.92 -3.72
CA LEU A 17 0.17 -3.98 -2.99
C LEU A 17 1.67 -4.35 -3.05
N ARG A 18 1.98 -5.65 -3.01
CA ARG A 18 3.36 -6.18 -3.13
C ARG A 18 4.06 -5.84 -4.45
N GLU A 19 3.31 -5.59 -5.52
CA GLU A 19 3.82 -5.17 -6.84
C GLU A 19 4.00 -3.64 -6.91
N GLN A 20 3.35 -2.91 -6.01
CA GLN A 20 3.36 -1.45 -5.96
C GLN A 20 4.39 -0.88 -4.97
N ILE A 21 4.89 -1.70 -4.03
CA ILE A 21 5.86 -1.27 -3.01
C ILE A 21 7.20 -2.00 -3.16
N ASN A 22 8.29 -1.37 -2.71
CA ASN A 22 9.59 -2.01 -2.68
C ASN A 22 9.69 -2.99 -1.48
N LEU A 23 9.56 -4.29 -1.74
CA LEU A 23 9.69 -5.34 -0.71
C LEU A 23 11.07 -5.41 -0.05
N LYS A 24 12.11 -4.82 -0.67
CA LYS A 24 13.46 -4.72 -0.07
C LYS A 24 13.59 -3.53 0.89
N HIS A 25 12.60 -2.65 0.94
CA HIS A 25 12.65 -1.46 1.78
C HIS A 25 12.67 -1.86 3.27
N PRO A 26 13.56 -1.27 4.09
CA PRO A 26 13.70 -1.65 5.50
C PRO A 26 12.39 -1.62 6.29
N LEU A 27 11.54 -0.61 6.06
CA LEU A 27 10.23 -0.53 6.72
C LEU A 27 9.26 -1.65 6.33
N VAL A 28 9.32 -2.14 5.09
CA VAL A 28 8.44 -3.23 4.64
C VAL A 28 8.86 -4.54 5.31
N ARG A 29 10.17 -4.74 5.49
CA ARG A 29 10.71 -5.91 6.22
C ARG A 29 10.34 -5.95 7.70
N LEU A 30 9.98 -4.82 8.30
CA LEU A 30 9.51 -4.82 9.68
C LEU A 30 8.18 -5.58 9.84
N ALA A 31 7.37 -5.68 8.78
CA ALA A 31 6.14 -6.44 8.80
C ALA A 31 6.37 -7.94 9.06
N ASP A 32 7.54 -8.46 8.68
CA ASP A 32 7.93 -9.87 8.92
C ASP A 32 8.22 -10.14 10.41
N LEU A 33 8.44 -9.08 11.21
CA LEU A 33 8.68 -9.18 12.65
C LEU A 33 7.40 -9.10 13.47
N ILE A 34 6.27 -8.75 12.85
CA ILE A 34 4.98 -8.65 13.53
C ILE A 34 4.42 -10.05 13.68
N ASP A 35 4.14 -10.44 14.92
CA ASP A 35 3.36 -11.64 15.23
C ASP A 35 1.87 -11.37 14.94
N TRP A 36 1.47 -11.66 13.70
CA TRP A 36 0.10 -11.47 13.22
C TRP A 36 -0.89 -12.44 13.86
N ASP A 37 -0.45 -13.66 14.19
CA ASP A 37 -1.29 -14.67 14.84
C ASP A 37 -1.70 -14.22 16.24
N ARG A 38 -0.78 -13.60 16.98
CA ARG A 38 -1.10 -12.97 18.27
C ARG A 38 -2.11 -11.83 18.13
N LEU A 39 -1.98 -10.98 17.12
CA LEU A 39 -2.87 -9.82 16.91
C LEU A 39 -4.28 -10.21 16.44
N GLY A 40 -4.41 -11.28 15.63
CA GLY A 40 -5.70 -11.75 15.13
C GLY A 40 -6.57 -12.50 16.14
N SER A 41 -6.03 -12.75 17.35
CA SER A 41 -6.73 -13.44 18.44
C SER A 41 -7.41 -12.51 19.45
N LEU A 42 -7.41 -11.20 19.20
CA LEU A 42 -8.13 -10.16 19.97
C LEU A 42 -9.55 -9.96 19.43
#